data_AF-A0A933QIF1-F1
#
_entry.id   AF-A0A933QIF1-F1
#
_cell.length_a   1.000
_cell.length_b   1.000
_cell.length_c   1.000
_cell.angle_alpha   90.00
_cell.angle_beta   90.00
_cell.angle_gamma   90.00
#
_symmetry.space_group_name_H-M   'P 1'
#
loop_
_entity.id
_entity.type
_entity.pdbx_description
1 polymer ?
#
loop_
_entity_poly.entity_id
_entity_poly.type
_entity_poly.pdbx_seq_one_letter_code
_entity_poly.pdbx_strand_id
1 'polypeptide(L)'
;MKTKKQNPSWVCPKCGTDAIVKDGKTTNKISKQRFKCTECEHRTTMPRLPLNPVPMRSTLPKSKVYLITAAQNATPVHAGFWKSLERAKKFYNAELVVIPGRYKNPTSQWTQGNDEHEWWCPEVLPHLFDGRMKLNDRIMILGDVKIQWAAQTPLASMDALTKNMSGIVGHGKRALRSIATPQHKQPKLMLTTGACTLPNYTDTKQGALGEFNHCFGALIVEIDGDVFFVRELNADRRGAFIDLDMEFSPEGVRRAKRALSISMGDVHHRFILPHVVQATFTAKDSMMNLLRPRYLFLHDLLDFHTRNHHHKDDWITGYGKWKAGMECVRTEIEEAIRFVNEKTPKNCKSIIVSSNHDRALSRWLKEADFKKDPVNLGFYLEIAAEVAKRARMSESGIEYDDPFILYARTQKLAAKNVQFLEQGKSFVLADVEYGLHGDHGPNGSRGTTKNLSTIGIKVTKGHNHTAEIVDGCYSAGKSTGMLEYEAGGPSSHSNAHVIQYANGKRAIFFIINGRYCLNRRHALAKKGK
;
A
#
# COMPACT_ATOMS: atom_id res chain seq x y z
N MET A 1 -49.82 -25.74 16.66
CA MET A 1 -50.29 -25.34 15.32
C MET A 1 -49.11 -25.28 14.37
N LYS A 2 -49.08 -26.15 13.34
CA LYS A 2 -48.04 -26.13 12.29
C LYS A 2 -48.25 -24.88 11.44
N THR A 3 -47.28 -23.96 11.43
CA THR A 3 -47.25 -22.81 10.53
C THR A 3 -47.18 -23.32 9.08
N LYS A 4 -48.20 -23.02 8.27
CA LYS A 4 -48.19 -23.24 6.83
C LYS A 4 -47.00 -22.46 6.26
N LYS A 5 -46.01 -23.15 5.69
CA LYS A 5 -45.03 -22.52 4.79
C LYS A 5 -45.81 -21.87 3.66
N GLN A 6 -45.87 -20.53 3.63
CA GLN A 6 -46.35 -19.82 2.44
C GLN A 6 -45.40 -20.16 1.30
N ASN A 7 -45.94 -20.63 0.17
CA ASN A 7 -45.15 -20.80 -1.05
C ASN A 7 -44.63 -19.41 -1.48
N PRO A 8 -43.39 -19.30 -1.97
CA PRO A 8 -42.86 -18.03 -2.43
C PRO A 8 -43.74 -17.46 -3.56
N SER A 9 -44.18 -16.21 -3.40
CA SER A 9 -44.96 -15.46 -4.39
C SER A 9 -44.03 -14.98 -5.51
N TRP A 10 -44.09 -15.62 -6.67
CA TRP A 10 -43.27 -15.28 -7.83
C TRP A 10 -43.70 -13.94 -8.46
N VAL A 11 -42.76 -13.23 -9.11
CA VAL A 11 -42.98 -11.99 -9.86
C VAL A 11 -42.57 -12.16 -11.34
N CYS A 12 -43.16 -11.33 -12.20
CA CYS A 12 -42.85 -11.28 -13.61
C CYS A 12 -41.41 -10.77 -13.85
N PRO A 13 -40.56 -11.47 -14.61
CA PRO A 13 -39.20 -11.01 -14.90
C PRO A 13 -39.14 -9.78 -15.84
N LYS A 14 -40.25 -9.44 -16.53
CA LYS A 14 -40.34 -8.31 -17.45
C LYS A 14 -40.81 -7.03 -16.77
N CYS A 15 -41.87 -7.09 -15.97
CA CYS A 15 -42.47 -5.90 -15.32
C CYS A 15 -42.34 -5.88 -13.79
N GLY A 16 -41.83 -6.94 -13.17
CA GLY A 16 -41.56 -6.99 -11.72
C GLY A 16 -42.79 -7.18 -10.84
N THR A 17 -44.00 -7.30 -11.40
CA THR A 17 -45.24 -7.43 -10.63
C THR A 17 -45.51 -8.87 -10.24
N ASP A 18 -46.20 -9.07 -9.11
CA ASP A 18 -46.60 -10.38 -8.58
C ASP A 18 -47.81 -10.98 -9.30
N ALA A 19 -48.33 -10.27 -10.30
CA ALA A 19 -49.42 -10.64 -11.19
C ALA A 19 -48.97 -11.73 -12.20
N ILE A 20 -48.47 -12.86 -11.68
CA ILE A 20 -48.00 -14.00 -12.48
C ILE A 20 -48.76 -15.28 -12.12
N VAL A 21 -49.27 -15.97 -13.15
CA VAL A 21 -50.08 -17.17 -13.01
C VAL A 21 -49.50 -18.34 -13.79
N LYS A 22 -49.79 -19.58 -13.37
CA LYS A 22 -49.37 -20.79 -14.08
C LYS A 22 -50.10 -20.90 -15.43
N ASP A 23 -49.34 -21.13 -16.51
CA ASP A 23 -49.82 -21.18 -17.91
C ASP A 23 -49.42 -22.50 -18.59
N GLY A 24 -49.76 -23.62 -17.96
CA GLY A 24 -49.42 -24.97 -18.45
C GLY A 24 -47.95 -25.36 -18.24
N LYS A 25 -47.49 -26.41 -18.94
CA LYS A 25 -46.10 -26.89 -18.88
C LYS A 25 -45.50 -27.02 -20.27
N THR A 26 -44.16 -27.07 -20.37
CA THR A 26 -43.48 -27.37 -21.63
C THR A 26 -43.70 -28.82 -22.06
N THR A 27 -43.76 -29.05 -23.37
CA THR A 27 -43.99 -30.36 -24.02
C THR A 27 -42.71 -31.18 -24.24
N ASN A 28 -41.54 -30.67 -23.82
CA ASN A 28 -40.25 -31.35 -23.97
C ASN A 28 -40.10 -32.50 -22.96
N LYS A 29 -39.16 -33.43 -23.20
CA LYS A 29 -38.82 -34.60 -22.34
C LYS A 29 -38.70 -34.26 -20.83
N ILE A 30 -38.33 -33.02 -20.50
CA ILE A 30 -38.36 -32.47 -19.13
C ILE A 30 -39.44 -31.38 -19.09
N SER A 31 -40.56 -31.68 -18.42
CA SER A 31 -41.72 -30.78 -18.33
C SER A 31 -41.47 -29.68 -17.30
N LYS A 32 -41.27 -28.44 -17.75
CA LYS A 32 -41.10 -27.24 -16.91
C LYS A 32 -42.42 -26.47 -16.82
N GLN A 33 -42.74 -25.93 -15.64
CA GLN A 33 -43.90 -25.06 -15.44
C GLN A 33 -43.75 -23.76 -16.24
N ARG A 34 -44.77 -23.38 -17.01
CA ARG A 34 -44.86 -22.06 -17.65
C ARG A 34 -45.67 -21.12 -16.77
N PHE A 35 -45.36 -19.84 -16.86
CA PHE A 35 -46.03 -18.76 -16.18
C PHE A 35 -46.36 -17.66 -17.18
N LYS A 36 -47.53 -17.03 -17.05
CA LYS A 36 -47.94 -15.83 -17.80
C LYS A 36 -48.15 -14.69 -16.81
N CYS A 37 -47.59 -13.52 -17.12
CA CYS A 37 -47.95 -12.29 -16.42
C CYS A 37 -49.31 -11.79 -16.91
N THR A 38 -50.24 -11.51 -16.00
CA THR A 38 -51.58 -11.01 -16.35
C THR A 38 -51.57 -9.53 -16.72
N GLU A 39 -50.53 -8.76 -16.37
CA GLU A 39 -50.43 -7.34 -16.71
C GLU A 39 -49.67 -7.08 -18.02
N CYS A 40 -48.48 -7.65 -18.19
CA CYS A 40 -47.63 -7.38 -19.36
C CYS A 40 -47.61 -8.51 -20.40
N GLU A 41 -48.44 -9.54 -20.18
CA GLU A 41 -48.60 -10.74 -21.00
C GLU A 41 -47.34 -11.59 -21.23
N HIS A 42 -46.24 -11.25 -20.58
CA HIS A 42 -44.98 -11.95 -20.72
C HIS A 42 -45.09 -13.39 -20.23
N ARG A 43 -44.66 -14.34 -21.06
CA ARG A 43 -44.60 -15.77 -20.72
C ARG A 43 -43.17 -16.15 -20.38
N THR A 44 -42.98 -16.83 -19.25
CA THR A 44 -41.67 -17.30 -18.78
C THR A 44 -41.79 -18.72 -18.20
N THR A 45 -40.72 -19.49 -18.28
CA THR A 45 -40.55 -20.74 -17.50
C THR A 45 -39.70 -20.52 -16.24
N MET A 46 -39.23 -19.29 -16.03
CA MET A 46 -38.37 -18.85 -14.94
C MET A 46 -38.91 -17.53 -14.38
N PRO A 47 -39.96 -17.55 -13.56
CA PRO A 47 -40.39 -16.36 -12.86
C PRO A 47 -39.39 -16.02 -11.74
N ARG A 48 -39.33 -14.76 -11.29
CA ARG A 48 -38.37 -14.33 -10.26
C ARG A 48 -39.02 -14.32 -8.89
N LEU A 49 -38.25 -14.38 -7.81
CA LEU A 49 -38.78 -13.99 -6.50
C LEU A 49 -38.93 -12.46 -6.45
N PRO A 50 -39.79 -11.91 -5.57
CA PRO A 50 -39.86 -10.47 -5.37
C PRO A 50 -38.48 -10.02 -4.90
N LEU A 51 -37.86 -9.10 -5.64
CA LEU A 51 -36.62 -8.45 -5.19
C LEU A 51 -36.98 -7.63 -3.95
N ASN A 52 -36.68 -8.14 -2.77
CA ASN A 52 -36.66 -7.31 -1.58
C ASN A 52 -35.39 -6.45 -1.68
N PRO A 53 -35.49 -5.15 -1.98
CA PRO A 53 -34.30 -4.31 -2.11
C PRO A 53 -33.56 -4.33 -0.78
N VAL A 54 -32.33 -4.83 -0.80
CA VAL A 54 -31.48 -4.82 0.39
C VAL A 54 -31.15 -3.36 0.67
N PRO A 55 -31.56 -2.80 1.82
CA PRO A 55 -31.35 -1.39 2.10
C PRO A 55 -29.85 -1.12 2.19
N MET A 56 -29.36 -0.22 1.35
CA MET A 56 -27.98 0.24 1.34
C MET A 56 -27.94 1.72 1.68
N ARG A 57 -26.91 2.14 2.42
CA ARG A 57 -26.76 3.53 2.82
C ARG A 57 -26.24 4.33 1.62
N SER A 58 -26.92 5.41 1.28
CA SER A 58 -26.47 6.39 0.29
C SER A 58 -25.60 7.50 0.90
N THR A 59 -25.67 7.68 2.22
CA THR A 59 -24.90 8.65 3.01
C THR A 59 -24.36 7.99 4.27
N LEU A 60 -23.29 8.56 4.84
CA LEU A 60 -22.68 8.09 6.09
C LEU A 60 -22.74 9.19 7.15
N PRO A 61 -22.78 8.83 8.44
CA PRO A 61 -22.60 9.80 9.50
C PRO A 61 -21.22 10.46 9.40
N LYS A 62 -21.14 11.73 9.83
CA LYS A 62 -19.86 12.43 9.95
C LYS A 62 -19.05 11.80 11.09
N SER A 63 -17.86 11.32 10.79
CA SER A 63 -16.94 10.70 11.74
C SER A 63 -15.52 11.22 11.51
N LYS A 64 -14.68 11.14 12.55
CA LYS A 64 -13.23 11.39 12.43
C LYS A 64 -12.48 10.15 11.95
N VAL A 65 -13.04 8.96 12.14
CA VAL A 65 -12.40 7.71 11.76
C VAL A 65 -13.40 6.83 11.03
N TYR A 66 -12.99 6.32 9.88
CA TYR A 66 -13.74 5.37 9.06
C TYR A 66 -12.95 4.08 8.91
N LEU A 67 -13.60 2.94 9.14
CA LEU A 67 -13.09 1.62 8.78
C LEU A 67 -13.85 1.16 7.55
N ILE A 68 -13.15 0.98 6.43
CA ILE A 68 -13.78 0.76 5.13
C ILE A 68 -13.29 -0.58 4.58
N THR A 69 -14.21 -1.52 4.36
CA THR A 69 -13.95 -2.83 3.76
C THR A 69 -14.92 -3.08 2.60
N ALA A 70 -14.77 -4.19 1.88
CA ALA A 70 -15.70 -4.63 0.86
C ALA A 70 -16.35 -5.95 1.24
N ALA A 71 -17.58 -6.17 0.82
CA ALA A 71 -18.21 -7.48 0.89
C ALA A 71 -18.52 -7.97 -0.52
N GLN A 72 -18.34 -9.26 -0.76
CA GLN A 72 -18.86 -9.90 -1.96
C GLN A 72 -20.29 -10.36 -1.70
N ASN A 73 -21.20 -10.13 -2.66
CA ASN A 73 -22.53 -10.72 -2.65
C ASN A 73 -22.44 -12.25 -2.59
N ALA A 74 -23.51 -12.86 -2.08
CA ALA A 74 -23.68 -14.29 -1.98
C ALA A 74 -22.49 -15.04 -1.34
N THR A 75 -21.85 -14.40 -0.36
CA THR A 75 -20.63 -14.91 0.27
C THR A 75 -20.67 -14.60 1.77
N PRO A 76 -20.38 -15.58 2.65
CA PRO A 76 -20.33 -15.34 4.09
C PRO A 76 -19.13 -14.47 4.47
N VAL A 77 -19.24 -13.78 5.61
CA VAL A 77 -18.09 -13.10 6.24
C VAL A 77 -17.04 -14.10 6.69
N HIS A 78 -15.78 -13.70 6.65
CA HIS A 78 -14.75 -14.36 7.43
C HIS A 78 -14.97 -14.03 8.91
N ALA A 79 -15.59 -14.93 9.67
CA ALA A 79 -16.02 -14.69 11.06
C ALA A 79 -14.91 -14.13 11.98
N GLY A 80 -13.68 -14.64 11.88
CA GLY A 80 -12.55 -14.14 12.67
C GLY A 80 -12.23 -12.67 12.37
N PHE A 81 -12.00 -12.35 11.11
CA PHE A 81 -11.72 -10.99 10.66
C PHE A 81 -12.86 -10.02 10.95
N TRP A 82 -14.12 -10.44 10.79
CA TRP A 82 -15.27 -9.60 11.13
C TRP A 82 -15.25 -9.21 12.62
N LYS A 83 -15.04 -10.17 13.53
CA LYS A 83 -14.87 -9.89 14.96
C LYS A 83 -13.71 -8.94 15.25
N SER A 84 -12.59 -9.08 14.54
CA SER A 84 -11.45 -8.15 14.65
C SER A 84 -11.81 -6.74 14.18
N LEU A 85 -12.57 -6.60 13.09
CA LEU A 85 -13.06 -5.30 12.60
C LEU A 85 -14.03 -4.64 13.58
N GLU A 86 -14.95 -5.40 14.17
CA GLU A 86 -15.86 -4.87 15.21
C GLU A 86 -15.10 -4.38 16.44
N ARG A 87 -14.02 -5.07 16.82
CA ARG A 87 -13.14 -4.61 17.90
C ARG A 87 -12.38 -3.34 17.54
N ALA A 88 -11.84 -3.27 16.32
CA ALA A 88 -11.17 -2.06 15.83
C ALA A 88 -12.16 -0.88 15.75
N LYS A 89 -13.38 -1.11 15.28
CA LYS A 89 -14.47 -0.13 15.25
C LYS A 89 -14.70 0.48 16.64
N LYS A 90 -14.82 -0.36 17.66
CA LYS A 90 -14.98 0.07 19.06
C LYS A 90 -13.74 0.79 19.59
N PHE A 91 -12.55 0.27 19.34
CA PHE A 91 -11.29 0.83 19.82
C PHE A 91 -11.01 2.23 19.25
N TYR A 92 -11.25 2.41 17.95
CA TYR A 92 -11.02 3.68 17.26
C TYR A 92 -12.20 4.64 17.30
N ASN A 93 -13.35 4.21 17.85
CA ASN A 93 -14.63 4.91 17.71
C ASN A 93 -14.91 5.27 16.24
N ALA A 94 -14.78 4.27 15.36
CA ALA A 94 -14.85 4.44 13.92
C ALA A 94 -16.24 4.12 13.35
N GLU A 95 -16.57 4.76 12.23
CA GLU A 95 -17.70 4.39 11.40
C GLU A 95 -17.31 3.21 10.49
N LEU A 96 -18.03 2.10 10.58
CA LEU A 96 -17.76 0.90 9.77
C LEU A 96 -18.56 0.97 8.47
N VAL A 97 -17.86 0.92 7.35
CA VAL A 97 -18.39 1.05 6.00
C VAL A 97 -18.04 -0.21 5.21
N VAL A 98 -19.05 -0.84 4.61
CA VAL A 98 -18.88 -2.03 3.77
C VAL A 98 -19.34 -1.68 2.36
N ILE A 99 -18.42 -1.68 1.39
CA ILE A 99 -18.72 -1.41 -0.01
C ILE A 99 -19.18 -2.72 -0.67
N PRO A 100 -20.38 -2.78 -1.26
CA PRO A 100 -20.89 -4.00 -1.87
C PRO A 100 -20.25 -4.25 -3.26
N GLY A 101 -19.55 -5.36 -3.38
CA GLY A 101 -19.05 -5.93 -4.64
C GLY A 101 -20.01 -7.00 -5.18
N ARG A 102 -20.45 -6.83 -6.43
CA ARG A 102 -21.29 -7.82 -7.11
C ARG A 102 -20.44 -8.71 -8.02
N TYR A 103 -20.67 -10.02 -7.92
CA TYR A 103 -20.02 -11.04 -8.71
C TYR A 103 -20.96 -12.22 -8.90
N LYS A 104 -21.09 -12.68 -10.14
CA LYS A 104 -21.85 -13.88 -10.47
C LYS A 104 -20.89 -15.05 -10.53
N ASN A 105 -21.04 -16.00 -9.61
CA ASN A 105 -20.22 -17.21 -9.56
C ASN A 105 -21.08 -18.47 -9.70
N PRO A 106 -21.30 -18.99 -10.93
CA PRO A 106 -22.09 -20.20 -11.15
C PRO A 106 -21.51 -21.46 -10.50
N THR A 107 -20.22 -21.48 -10.18
CA THR A 107 -19.55 -22.62 -9.54
C THR A 107 -19.47 -22.48 -8.02
N SER A 108 -20.14 -21.47 -7.44
CA SER A 108 -20.09 -21.25 -5.99
C SER A 108 -20.88 -22.30 -5.21
N GLN A 109 -20.25 -22.86 -4.19
CA GLN A 109 -20.91 -23.73 -3.21
C GLN A 109 -21.95 -22.97 -2.36
N TRP A 110 -21.85 -21.65 -2.22
CA TRP A 110 -22.78 -20.83 -1.43
C TRP A 110 -24.04 -20.39 -2.21
N THR A 111 -24.09 -20.68 -3.50
CA THR A 111 -25.24 -20.35 -4.37
C THR A 111 -25.90 -21.62 -4.94
N GLN A 112 -25.49 -22.81 -4.50
CA GLN A 112 -26.13 -24.06 -4.90
C GLN A 112 -27.60 -24.04 -4.48
N GLY A 113 -28.51 -23.98 -5.45
CA GLY A 113 -29.96 -23.94 -5.24
C GLY A 113 -30.56 -22.54 -5.05
N ASN A 114 -29.81 -21.47 -5.30
CA ASN A 114 -30.31 -20.10 -5.21
C ASN A 114 -29.92 -19.29 -6.46
N ASP A 115 -30.83 -19.24 -7.45
CA ASP A 115 -30.58 -18.70 -8.80
C ASP A 115 -30.26 -17.19 -8.82
N GLU A 116 -30.55 -16.47 -7.74
CA GLU A 116 -30.56 -15.00 -7.78
C GLU A 116 -29.19 -14.37 -7.43
N HIS A 117 -28.25 -15.11 -6.82
CA HIS A 117 -26.91 -14.61 -6.42
C HIS A 117 -26.90 -13.24 -5.67
N GLU A 118 -28.04 -12.72 -5.22
CA GLU A 118 -28.21 -11.34 -4.77
C GLU A 118 -28.63 -11.29 -3.30
N TRP A 119 -27.84 -11.93 -2.44
CA TRP A 119 -27.98 -11.84 -0.99
C TRP A 119 -26.70 -11.34 -0.32
N TRP A 120 -26.84 -10.82 0.90
CA TRP A 120 -25.74 -10.32 1.73
C TRP A 120 -25.86 -10.94 3.12
N CYS A 121 -24.72 -11.19 3.76
CA CYS A 121 -24.71 -11.72 5.11
C CYS A 121 -25.32 -10.72 6.11
N PRO A 122 -26.11 -11.16 7.11
CA PRO A 122 -26.77 -10.26 8.06
C PRO A 122 -25.83 -9.29 8.76
N GLU A 123 -24.60 -9.72 9.03
CA GLU A 123 -23.56 -8.95 9.71
C GLU A 123 -23.20 -7.66 8.95
N VAL A 124 -23.17 -7.70 7.62
CA VAL A 124 -22.79 -6.52 6.82
C VAL A 124 -23.94 -5.59 6.51
N LEU A 125 -25.20 -6.06 6.60
CA LEU A 125 -26.39 -5.28 6.21
C LEU A 125 -26.43 -3.88 6.83
N PRO A 126 -26.16 -3.68 8.13
CA PRO A 126 -26.18 -2.34 8.74
C PRO A 126 -25.06 -1.42 8.23
N HIS A 127 -24.06 -1.98 7.56
CA HIS A 127 -22.84 -1.31 7.14
C HIS A 127 -22.72 -1.11 5.63
N LEU A 128 -23.62 -1.70 4.83
CA LEU A 128 -23.60 -1.56 3.37
C LEU A 128 -23.71 -0.09 2.95
N PHE A 129 -22.85 0.32 2.03
CA PHE A 129 -22.80 1.66 1.47
C PHE A 129 -22.55 1.60 -0.04
N ASP A 130 -23.53 2.02 -0.83
CA ASP A 130 -23.48 2.05 -2.29
C ASP A 130 -23.57 3.47 -2.86
N GLY A 131 -23.45 4.49 -2.01
CA GLY A 131 -23.40 5.88 -2.43
C GLY A 131 -22.00 6.36 -2.84
N ARG A 132 -21.93 7.64 -3.17
CA ARG A 132 -20.68 8.39 -3.34
C ARG A 132 -20.60 9.46 -2.27
N MET A 133 -19.55 9.45 -1.46
CA MET A 133 -19.43 10.40 -0.36
C MET A 133 -18.01 10.92 -0.18
N LYS A 134 -17.89 12.23 -0.05
CA LYS A 134 -16.66 12.90 0.40
C LYS A 134 -16.52 12.70 1.91
N LEU A 135 -15.34 12.27 2.35
CA LEU A 135 -15.01 12.22 3.79
C LEU A 135 -14.41 13.54 4.26
N ASN A 136 -13.65 14.20 3.38
CA ASN A 136 -13.24 15.61 3.46
C ASN A 136 -13.00 16.15 2.03
N ASP A 137 -12.33 17.30 1.89
CA ASP A 137 -12.04 17.91 0.58
C ASP A 137 -10.94 17.21 -0.24
N ARG A 138 -10.34 16.15 0.30
CA ARG A 138 -9.19 15.45 -0.28
C ARG A 138 -9.40 13.95 -0.48
N ILE A 139 -10.42 13.32 0.12
CA ILE A 139 -10.71 11.89 -0.09
C ILE A 139 -12.22 11.59 -0.14
N MET A 140 -12.62 10.67 -1.03
CA MET A 140 -13.99 10.20 -1.17
C MET A 140 -14.08 8.67 -1.30
N ILE A 141 -15.26 8.14 -0.97
CA ILE A 141 -15.65 6.75 -1.22
C ILE A 141 -16.49 6.70 -2.49
N LEU A 142 -16.14 5.76 -3.38
CA LEU A 142 -16.86 5.42 -4.60
C LEU A 142 -17.61 4.09 -4.41
N GLY A 143 -18.64 4.07 -3.57
CA GLY A 143 -19.45 2.86 -3.31
C GLY A 143 -20.46 2.56 -4.41
N ASP A 144 -20.82 3.58 -5.18
CA ASP A 144 -21.71 3.55 -6.33
C ASP A 144 -21.06 2.87 -7.55
N VAL A 145 -19.74 3.03 -7.70
CA VAL A 145 -19.01 2.50 -8.85
C VAL A 145 -18.79 1.00 -8.70
N LYS A 146 -19.36 0.21 -9.62
CA LYS A 146 -19.23 -1.25 -9.61
C LYS A 146 -18.04 -1.69 -10.44
N ILE A 147 -17.16 -2.47 -9.80
CA ILE A 147 -15.95 -3.03 -10.41
C ILE A 147 -16.13 -4.54 -10.50
N GLN A 148 -15.64 -5.14 -11.59
CA GLN A 148 -15.60 -6.60 -11.71
C GLN A 148 -14.75 -7.19 -10.58
N TRP A 149 -15.33 -8.07 -9.76
CA TRP A 149 -14.67 -8.58 -8.54
C TRP A 149 -13.40 -9.40 -8.79
N ALA A 150 -13.27 -9.97 -9.98
CA ALA A 150 -12.08 -10.70 -10.44
C ALA A 150 -11.11 -9.83 -11.26
N ALA A 151 -11.24 -8.50 -11.22
CA ALA A 151 -10.38 -7.60 -11.97
C ALA A 151 -8.93 -7.67 -11.47
N GLN A 152 -7.98 -7.82 -12.40
CA GLN A 152 -6.56 -7.78 -12.08
C GLN A 152 -6.08 -6.38 -11.73
N THR A 153 -6.62 -5.34 -12.36
CA THR A 153 -6.22 -3.94 -12.11
C THR A 153 -7.46 -3.12 -11.73
N PRO A 154 -7.99 -3.29 -10.50
CA PRO A 154 -9.25 -2.67 -10.09
C PRO A 154 -9.22 -1.13 -10.07
N LEU A 155 -8.03 -0.52 -10.03
CA LEU A 155 -7.85 0.94 -10.03
C LEU A 155 -7.65 1.55 -11.42
N ALA A 156 -7.68 0.75 -12.48
CA ALA A 156 -7.49 1.26 -13.84
C ALA A 156 -8.54 2.33 -14.17
N SER A 157 -8.07 3.51 -14.60
CA SER A 157 -8.90 4.67 -14.99
C SER A 157 -9.84 5.23 -13.91
N MET A 158 -9.77 4.72 -12.68
CA MET A 158 -10.63 5.16 -11.58
C MET A 158 -10.34 6.60 -11.15
N ASP A 159 -9.12 7.08 -11.41
CA ASP A 159 -8.67 8.43 -11.08
C ASP A 159 -9.41 9.53 -11.86
N ALA A 160 -10.05 9.20 -12.99
CA ALA A 160 -10.91 10.12 -13.73
C ALA A 160 -12.20 10.50 -12.96
N LEU A 161 -12.64 9.64 -12.03
CA LEU A 161 -13.92 9.80 -11.32
C LEU A 161 -13.83 10.68 -10.07
N THR A 162 -12.62 11.01 -9.62
CA THR A 162 -12.39 11.71 -8.34
C THR A 162 -11.89 13.15 -8.50
N LYS A 163 -11.65 13.61 -9.74
CA LYS A 163 -11.07 14.92 -10.05
C LYS A 163 -9.73 15.12 -9.29
N ASN A 164 -9.70 16.07 -8.36
CA ASN A 164 -8.55 16.43 -7.53
C ASN A 164 -8.49 15.67 -6.18
N MET A 165 -9.44 14.78 -5.91
CA MET A 165 -9.53 14.04 -4.64
C MET A 165 -8.96 12.62 -4.80
N SER A 166 -8.48 12.08 -3.68
CA SER A 166 -8.22 10.65 -3.52
C SER A 166 -9.54 9.86 -3.52
N GLY A 167 -9.49 8.61 -3.97
CA GLY A 167 -10.66 7.73 -4.09
C GLY A 167 -10.46 6.35 -3.48
N ILE A 168 -11.49 5.87 -2.81
CA ILE A 168 -11.56 4.51 -2.25
C ILE A 168 -12.63 3.72 -2.98
N VAL A 169 -12.27 2.51 -3.41
CA VAL A 169 -13.19 1.56 -4.03
C VAL A 169 -13.18 0.22 -3.28
N GLY A 170 -14.34 -0.43 -3.23
CA GLY A 170 -14.46 -1.76 -2.64
C GLY A 170 -13.97 -2.84 -3.60
N HIS A 171 -13.00 -3.65 -3.19
CA HIS A 171 -12.51 -4.78 -3.99
C HIS A 171 -11.79 -5.82 -3.12
N GLY A 172 -11.88 -7.11 -3.46
CA GLY A 172 -11.23 -8.19 -2.70
C GLY A 172 -9.69 -8.18 -2.79
N LYS A 173 -9.15 -7.69 -3.92
CA LYS A 173 -7.72 -7.42 -4.09
C LYS A 173 -7.35 -6.04 -3.56
N ARG A 174 -6.21 -5.96 -2.87
CA ARG A 174 -5.56 -4.71 -2.45
C ARG A 174 -4.72 -4.09 -3.56
N ALA A 175 -4.84 -2.78 -3.73
CA ALA A 175 -4.03 -1.97 -4.61
C ALA A 175 -4.01 -0.52 -4.10
N LEU A 176 -2.90 0.16 -4.36
CA LEU A 176 -2.72 1.58 -4.12
C LEU A 176 -1.99 2.16 -5.32
N ARG A 177 -2.52 3.24 -5.88
CA ARG A 177 -1.88 4.00 -6.96
C ARG A 177 -1.87 5.47 -6.60
N SER A 178 -0.67 6.06 -6.54
CA SER A 178 -0.51 7.51 -6.42
C SER A 178 -0.57 8.14 -7.81
N ILE A 179 -1.34 9.21 -7.96
CA ILE A 179 -1.56 9.89 -9.23
C ILE A 179 -0.92 11.27 -9.17
N ALA A 180 -0.22 11.63 -10.23
CA ALA A 180 0.44 12.91 -10.33
C ALA A 180 -0.57 14.06 -10.26
N THR A 181 -0.22 15.09 -9.48
CA THR A 181 -1.01 16.32 -9.37
C THR A 181 -0.11 17.54 -9.64
N PRO A 182 -0.68 18.72 -9.94
CA PRO A 182 0.13 19.94 -10.11
C PRO A 182 1.06 20.19 -8.93
N GLN A 183 2.17 20.88 -9.20
CA GLN A 183 3.24 21.14 -8.23
C GLN A 183 2.71 21.69 -6.90
N HIS A 184 3.44 21.37 -5.83
CA HIS A 184 3.14 21.78 -4.45
C HIS A 184 1.81 21.25 -3.88
N LYS A 185 1.14 20.33 -4.57
CA LYS A 185 -0.01 19.60 -4.04
C LYS A 185 0.40 18.17 -3.70
N GLN A 186 -0.16 17.65 -2.61
CA GLN A 186 -0.06 16.23 -2.29
C GLN A 186 -0.67 15.40 -3.42
N PRO A 187 -0.05 14.27 -3.81
CA PRO A 187 -0.60 13.41 -4.84
C PRO A 187 -1.98 12.88 -4.41
N LYS A 188 -2.87 12.69 -5.38
CA LYS A 188 -4.13 12.00 -5.09
C LYS A 188 -3.89 10.49 -5.08
N LEU A 189 -4.53 9.80 -4.16
CA LEU A 189 -4.40 8.37 -3.96
C LEU A 189 -5.64 7.64 -4.47
N MET A 190 -5.45 6.56 -5.21
CA MET A 190 -6.52 5.61 -5.52
C MET A 190 -6.25 4.33 -4.74
N LEU A 191 -7.22 3.86 -3.96
CA LEU A 191 -7.06 2.71 -3.07
C LEU A 191 -8.20 1.71 -3.23
N THR A 192 -7.87 0.42 -3.11
CA THR A 192 -8.87 -0.61 -2.82
C THR A 192 -8.78 -1.06 -1.37
N THR A 193 -9.88 -1.61 -0.84
CA THR A 193 -9.98 -1.94 0.59
C THR A 193 -9.45 -3.32 0.99
N GLY A 194 -9.64 -4.33 0.14
CA GLY A 194 -9.74 -5.72 0.60
C GLY A 194 -11.16 -6.07 1.05
N ALA A 195 -11.42 -7.34 1.32
CA ALA A 195 -12.77 -7.83 1.63
C ALA A 195 -12.91 -8.37 3.05
N CYS A 196 -14.12 -8.31 3.60
CA CYS A 196 -14.51 -8.96 4.86
C CYS A 196 -15.19 -10.32 4.65
N THR A 197 -15.49 -10.68 3.41
CA THR A 197 -16.07 -11.97 3.01
C THR A 197 -14.99 -12.99 2.67
N LEU A 198 -15.36 -14.27 2.65
CA LEU A 198 -14.50 -15.33 2.12
C LEU A 198 -14.21 -15.14 0.61
N PRO A 199 -13.14 -15.73 0.05
CA PRO A 199 -12.95 -15.77 -1.39
C PRO A 199 -14.05 -16.62 -2.05
N ASN A 200 -14.72 -16.07 -3.08
CA ASN A 200 -15.76 -16.76 -3.84
C ASN A 200 -15.62 -16.50 -5.34
N TYR A 201 -14.79 -17.26 -6.03
CA TYR A 201 -14.44 -17.00 -7.43
C TYR A 201 -14.85 -18.15 -8.36
N THR A 202 -15.12 -17.84 -9.64
CA THR A 202 -15.44 -18.86 -10.64
C THR A 202 -14.25 -19.77 -10.92
N ASP A 203 -14.50 -21.01 -11.33
CA ASP A 203 -13.47 -21.90 -11.88
C ASP A 203 -13.04 -21.47 -13.30
N THR A 204 -12.38 -20.31 -13.37
CA THR A 204 -11.80 -19.74 -14.60
C THR A 204 -10.43 -19.17 -14.27
N LYS A 205 -9.59 -18.92 -15.29
CA LYS A 205 -8.30 -18.24 -15.11
C LYS A 205 -8.44 -16.93 -14.32
N GLN A 206 -9.44 -16.11 -14.64
CA GLN A 206 -9.70 -14.84 -13.97
C GLN A 206 -10.13 -15.06 -12.52
N GLY A 207 -10.96 -16.07 -12.25
CA GLY A 207 -11.37 -16.42 -10.90
C GLY A 207 -10.22 -16.93 -10.04
N ALA A 208 -9.38 -17.83 -10.56
CA ALA A 208 -8.20 -18.33 -9.86
C ALA A 208 -7.20 -17.20 -9.52
N LEU A 209 -6.99 -16.26 -10.44
CA LEU A 209 -6.15 -15.07 -10.18
C LEU A 209 -6.80 -14.10 -9.18
N GLY A 210 -8.13 -13.99 -9.20
CA GLY A 210 -8.91 -13.21 -8.23
C GLY A 210 -8.78 -13.79 -6.81
N GLU A 211 -8.92 -15.12 -6.69
CA GLU A 211 -8.75 -15.85 -5.44
C GLU A 211 -7.32 -15.73 -4.89
N PHE A 212 -6.30 -15.91 -5.74
CA PHE A 212 -4.90 -15.76 -5.35
C PHE A 212 -4.59 -14.38 -4.76
N ASN A 213 -5.20 -13.33 -5.32
CA ASN A 213 -5.01 -11.95 -4.88
C ASN A 213 -6.03 -11.49 -3.83
N HIS A 214 -6.97 -12.35 -3.43
CA HIS A 214 -7.96 -12.02 -2.44
C HIS A 214 -7.29 -11.80 -1.08
N CYS A 215 -7.64 -10.72 -0.40
CA CYS A 215 -7.12 -10.42 0.92
C CYS A 215 -8.23 -10.03 1.88
N PHE A 216 -8.16 -10.61 3.09
CA PHE A 216 -8.94 -10.14 4.22
C PHE A 216 -8.39 -8.79 4.66
N GLY A 217 -9.11 -7.72 4.35
CA GLY A 217 -8.56 -6.38 4.45
C GLY A 217 -9.59 -5.28 4.58
N ALA A 218 -9.12 -4.14 5.09
CA ALA A 218 -9.85 -2.90 5.19
C ALA A 218 -8.88 -1.72 5.09
N LEU A 219 -9.40 -0.51 4.97
CA LEU A 219 -8.68 0.74 5.20
C LEU A 219 -9.16 1.36 6.49
N ILE A 220 -8.24 1.92 7.28
CA ILE A 220 -8.57 2.93 8.27
C ILE A 220 -8.29 4.29 7.68
N VAL A 221 -9.29 5.17 7.67
CA VAL A 221 -9.19 6.56 7.21
C VAL A 221 -9.49 7.47 8.37
N GLU A 222 -8.53 8.32 8.72
CA GLU A 222 -8.64 9.29 9.80
C GLU A 222 -8.68 10.70 9.21
N ILE A 223 -9.67 11.50 9.59
CA ILE A 223 -9.92 12.84 9.08
C ILE A 223 -9.56 13.88 10.15
N ASP A 224 -8.74 14.86 9.76
CA ASP A 224 -8.35 16.00 10.58
C ASP A 224 -8.42 17.29 9.73
N GLY A 225 -9.60 17.90 9.70
CA GLY A 225 -9.87 19.04 8.82
C GLY A 225 -9.74 18.65 7.34
N ASP A 226 -8.84 19.32 6.62
CA ASP A 226 -8.53 19.07 5.21
C ASP A 226 -7.48 17.96 5.01
N VAL A 227 -6.82 17.51 6.08
CA VAL A 227 -5.88 16.40 6.06
C VAL A 227 -6.60 15.07 6.31
N PHE A 228 -6.15 14.02 5.62
CA PHE A 228 -6.54 12.65 5.94
C PHE A 228 -5.29 11.77 6.09
N PHE A 229 -5.39 10.76 6.94
CA PHE A 229 -4.43 9.66 7.02
C PHE A 229 -5.14 8.38 6.60
N VAL A 230 -4.46 7.54 5.82
CA VAL A 230 -4.98 6.24 5.42
C VAL A 230 -3.93 5.17 5.66
N ARG A 231 -4.35 4.01 6.19
CA ARG A 231 -3.49 2.84 6.38
C ARG A 231 -4.23 1.58 5.99
N GLU A 232 -3.52 0.64 5.37
CA GLU A 232 -4.09 -0.65 4.98
C GLU A 232 -4.07 -1.63 6.16
N LEU A 233 -5.25 -2.16 6.51
CA LEU A 233 -5.42 -3.22 7.47
C LEU A 233 -5.38 -4.56 6.74
N ASN A 234 -4.46 -5.45 7.10
CA ASN A 234 -4.28 -6.75 6.45
C ASN A 234 -4.36 -7.86 7.49
N ALA A 235 -5.39 -8.68 7.39
CA ALA A 235 -5.54 -9.79 8.29
C ALA A 235 -4.78 -11.03 7.81
N ASP A 236 -4.28 -11.79 8.77
CA ASP A 236 -3.83 -13.16 8.55
C ASP A 236 -5.01 -14.11 8.30
N ARG A 237 -4.71 -15.40 8.11
CA ARG A 237 -5.73 -16.43 7.84
C ARG A 237 -6.69 -16.68 9.01
N ARG A 238 -6.36 -16.23 10.22
CA ARG A 238 -7.22 -16.32 11.41
C ARG A 238 -8.10 -15.08 11.56
N GLY A 239 -7.85 -14.04 10.76
CA GLY A 239 -8.55 -12.77 10.82
C GLY A 239 -7.90 -11.76 11.77
N ALA A 240 -6.66 -11.98 12.22
CA ALA A 240 -5.94 -11.04 13.06
C ALA A 240 -5.11 -10.05 12.23
N PHE A 241 -5.13 -8.78 12.58
CA PHE A 241 -4.32 -7.74 11.93
C PHE A 241 -3.69 -6.80 12.96
N ILE A 242 -2.67 -6.08 12.53
CA ILE A 242 -1.97 -5.09 13.34
C ILE A 242 -2.16 -3.73 12.67
N ASP A 243 -2.50 -2.72 13.49
CA ASP A 243 -2.45 -1.31 13.10
C ASP A 243 -1.70 -0.52 14.17
N LEU A 244 -0.67 0.20 13.74
CA LEU A 244 0.27 0.88 14.62
C LEU A 244 0.87 -0.10 15.66
N ASP A 245 0.60 0.11 16.95
CA ASP A 245 1.09 -0.66 18.09
C ASP A 245 0.06 -1.63 18.69
N MET A 246 -1.06 -1.85 18.00
CA MET A 246 -2.17 -2.68 18.48
C MET A 246 -2.44 -3.85 17.53
N GLU A 247 -2.62 -5.03 18.11
CA GLU A 247 -3.12 -6.22 17.41
C GLU A 247 -4.60 -6.41 17.72
N PHE A 248 -5.39 -6.61 16.66
CA PHE A 248 -6.82 -6.88 16.70
C PHE A 248 -7.04 -8.30 16.23
N SER A 249 -7.60 -9.14 17.10
CA SER A 249 -7.86 -10.55 16.80
C SER A 249 -9.29 -10.97 17.18
N PRO A 250 -9.74 -12.17 16.78
CA PRO A 250 -11.01 -12.73 17.21
C PRO A 250 -11.11 -12.96 18.73
N GLU A 251 -9.99 -12.98 19.45
CA GLU A 251 -9.91 -13.18 20.90
C GLU A 251 -9.88 -11.86 21.66
N GLY A 252 -9.30 -10.79 21.11
CA GLY A 252 -9.20 -9.52 21.82
C GLY A 252 -8.40 -8.43 21.11
N VAL A 253 -8.16 -7.34 21.84
CA VAL A 253 -7.27 -6.25 21.44
C VAL A 253 -6.10 -6.21 22.41
N ARG A 254 -4.86 -6.26 21.92
CA ARG A 254 -3.66 -6.24 22.76
C ARG A 254 -2.53 -5.45 22.11
N ARG A 255 -1.48 -5.16 22.88
CA ARG A 255 -0.25 -4.57 22.33
C ARG A 255 0.37 -5.52 21.31
N ALA A 256 0.67 -5.00 20.13
CA ALA A 256 1.36 -5.76 19.11
C ALA A 256 2.82 -6.04 19.53
N LYS A 257 3.37 -7.15 19.03
CA LYS A 257 4.82 -7.36 19.06
C LYS A 257 5.50 -6.30 18.19
N ARG A 258 6.77 -6.04 18.48
CA ARG A 258 7.65 -5.14 17.70
C ARG A 258 7.54 -5.44 16.20
N ALA A 259 7.41 -4.40 15.38
CA ALA A 259 7.39 -4.53 13.92
C ALA A 259 8.67 -5.24 13.42
N LEU A 260 8.56 -5.97 12.32
CA LEU A 260 9.73 -6.57 11.68
C LEU A 260 10.61 -5.48 11.08
N SER A 261 10.02 -4.58 10.31
CA SER A 261 10.79 -3.51 9.66
C SER A 261 10.02 -2.22 9.43
N ILE A 262 10.79 -1.16 9.25
CA ILE A 262 10.40 0.07 8.55
C ILE A 262 11.33 0.21 7.36
N SER A 263 10.79 0.30 6.15
CA SER A 263 11.52 0.80 4.98
C SER A 263 11.17 2.25 4.77
N MET A 264 12.16 3.12 4.94
CA MET A 264 11.96 4.54 4.66
C MET A 264 11.72 4.76 3.17
N GLY A 265 11.02 5.85 2.87
CA GLY A 265 11.08 6.43 1.54
C GLY A 265 12.50 6.94 1.30
N ASP A 266 12.91 6.98 0.04
CA ASP A 266 14.26 7.35 -0.39
C ASP A 266 14.77 8.58 0.39
N VAL A 267 15.91 8.41 1.06
CA VAL A 267 16.29 9.22 2.23
C VAL A 267 16.84 10.57 1.81
N HIS A 268 17.76 10.56 0.83
CA HIS A 268 18.46 11.73 0.30
C HIS A 268 18.86 12.68 1.43
N HIS A 269 19.73 12.20 2.32
CA HIS A 269 19.92 12.75 3.68
C HIS A 269 20.00 14.28 3.74
N ARG A 270 20.74 14.92 2.82
CA ARG A 270 20.90 16.39 2.80
C ARG A 270 19.62 17.18 2.53
N PHE A 271 18.60 16.55 1.96
CA PHE A 271 17.31 17.16 1.64
C PHE A 271 16.15 16.55 2.44
N ILE A 272 16.44 15.72 3.44
CA ILE A 272 15.41 15.11 4.28
C ILE A 272 14.60 16.20 4.98
N LEU A 273 13.26 16.08 4.95
CA LEU A 273 12.43 17.09 5.58
C LEU A 273 12.42 16.93 7.12
N PRO A 274 12.56 18.02 7.89
CA PRO A 274 12.53 17.96 9.35
C PRO A 274 11.27 17.29 9.90
N HIS A 275 10.12 17.48 9.26
CA HIS A 275 8.88 16.84 9.69
C HIS A 275 8.85 15.33 9.39
N VAL A 276 9.57 14.84 8.38
CA VAL A 276 9.75 13.40 8.16
C VAL A 276 10.64 12.83 9.25
N VAL A 277 11.74 13.50 9.59
CA VAL A 277 12.60 13.11 10.74
C VAL A 277 11.80 13.09 12.05
N GLN A 278 10.91 14.07 12.24
CA GLN A 278 10.01 14.13 13.40
C GLN A 278 9.09 12.92 13.48
N ALA A 279 8.34 12.64 12.41
CA ALA A 279 7.39 11.53 12.34
C ALA A 279 8.08 10.17 12.50
N THR A 280 9.29 10.02 11.94
CA THR A 280 10.00 8.75 11.90
C THR A 280 10.79 8.50 13.18
N PHE A 281 11.55 9.50 13.67
CA PHE A 281 12.53 9.31 14.73
C PHE A 281 12.24 10.06 16.03
N THR A 282 11.99 11.38 15.97
CA THR A 282 12.18 12.23 17.16
C THR A 282 10.91 12.55 17.95
N ALA A 283 9.73 12.51 17.34
CA ALA A 283 8.47 12.71 18.07
C ALA A 283 8.28 11.62 19.16
N LYS A 284 7.56 11.97 20.23
CA LYS A 284 7.25 11.00 21.30
C LYS A 284 6.49 9.79 20.78
N ASP A 285 5.60 10.02 19.81
CA ASP A 285 4.84 9.04 19.05
C ASP A 285 5.46 8.77 17.66
N SER A 286 6.77 8.98 17.49
CA SER A 286 7.45 8.65 16.24
C SER A 286 7.31 7.16 15.91
N MET A 287 7.40 6.81 14.62
CA MET A 287 7.28 5.41 14.19
C MET A 287 8.32 4.51 14.86
N MET A 288 9.56 4.98 15.04
CA MET A 288 10.61 4.23 15.72
C MET A 288 10.29 4.00 17.20
N ASN A 289 9.70 4.98 17.89
CA ASN A 289 9.31 4.87 19.30
C ASN A 289 8.06 3.98 19.48
N LEU A 290 7.08 4.12 18.59
CA LEU A 290 5.80 3.42 18.66
C LEU A 290 5.94 1.95 18.24
N LEU A 291 6.52 1.70 17.07
CA LEU A 291 6.59 0.37 16.45
C LEU A 291 7.80 -0.44 16.91
N ARG A 292 8.87 0.26 17.34
CA ARG A 292 10.15 -0.32 17.77
C ARG A 292 10.63 -1.40 16.79
N PRO A 293 10.81 -1.10 15.50
CA PRO A 293 11.09 -2.14 14.50
C PRO A 293 12.40 -2.89 14.80
N ARG A 294 12.52 -4.13 14.30
CA ARG A 294 13.78 -4.89 14.37
C ARG A 294 14.79 -4.40 13.34
N TYR A 295 14.30 -4.02 12.15
CA TYR A 295 15.10 -3.55 11.04
C TYR A 295 14.64 -2.18 10.52
N LEU A 296 15.58 -1.33 10.13
CA LEU A 296 15.33 -0.08 9.42
C LEU A 296 16.03 -0.16 8.06
N PHE A 297 15.28 -0.12 6.96
CA PHE A 297 15.85 -0.11 5.61
C PHE A 297 15.92 1.32 5.10
N LEU A 298 17.09 1.69 4.58
CA LEU A 298 17.37 3.00 3.99
C LEU A 298 17.74 2.80 2.53
N HIS A 299 17.00 3.47 1.66
CA HIS A 299 17.23 3.55 0.22
C HIS A 299 17.67 4.97 -0.14
N ASP A 300 18.50 5.10 -1.18
CA ASP A 300 19.13 6.37 -1.61
C ASP A 300 19.54 7.21 -0.40
N LEU A 301 20.46 6.68 0.42
CA LEU A 301 20.92 7.37 1.62
C LEU A 301 21.65 8.66 1.25
N LEU A 302 22.56 8.56 0.29
CA LEU A 302 23.19 9.71 -0.35
C LEU A 302 22.21 10.37 -1.31
N ASP A 303 22.27 11.69 -1.45
CA ASP A 303 21.68 12.36 -2.62
C ASP A 303 22.70 12.44 -3.76
N PHE A 304 23.97 12.59 -3.38
CA PHE A 304 25.09 12.86 -4.27
C PHE A 304 24.96 14.18 -5.03
N HIS A 305 24.17 15.14 -4.53
CA HIS A 305 24.05 16.49 -5.06
C HIS A 305 25.43 17.11 -5.26
N THR A 306 26.34 16.86 -4.32
CA THR A 306 27.70 17.44 -4.27
C THR A 306 28.41 17.38 -5.62
N ARG A 307 28.36 16.23 -6.28
CA ARG A 307 28.96 15.99 -7.61
C ARG A 307 28.01 15.21 -8.51
N ASN A 308 26.73 15.60 -8.50
CA ASN A 308 25.73 15.01 -9.36
C ASN A 308 26.13 15.16 -10.83
N HIS A 309 26.20 14.04 -11.54
CA HIS A 309 26.60 13.97 -12.94
C HIS A 309 25.73 14.81 -13.89
N HIS A 310 24.48 15.09 -13.51
CA HIS A 310 23.60 15.99 -14.27
C HIS A 310 24.07 17.46 -14.24
N HIS A 311 24.86 17.86 -13.24
CA HIS A 311 25.28 19.27 -13.06
C HIS A 311 26.73 19.50 -13.52
N LYS A 312 27.35 18.52 -14.19
CA LYS A 312 28.79 18.53 -14.50
C LYS A 312 29.23 19.75 -15.35
N ASP A 313 28.36 20.19 -16.26
CA ASP A 313 28.61 21.32 -17.17
C ASP A 313 27.84 22.59 -16.75
N ASP A 314 27.14 22.56 -15.62
CA ASP A 314 26.37 23.69 -15.08
C ASP A 314 27.19 24.43 -14.02
N TRP A 315 27.93 25.45 -14.48
CA TRP A 315 28.75 26.28 -13.62
C TRP A 315 27.93 27.09 -12.60
N ILE A 316 26.67 27.43 -12.90
CA ILE A 316 25.80 28.20 -12.00
C ILE A 316 25.47 27.35 -10.79
N THR A 317 25.01 26.12 -11.02
CA THR A 317 24.74 25.15 -9.96
C THR A 317 26.02 24.79 -9.21
N GLY A 318 27.15 24.66 -9.90
CA GLY A 318 28.47 24.46 -9.29
C GLY A 318 28.86 25.60 -8.32
N TYR A 319 28.72 26.85 -8.76
CA TYR A 319 28.98 28.03 -7.92
C TYR A 319 27.99 28.13 -6.74
N GLY A 320 26.73 27.77 -6.96
CA GLY A 320 25.71 27.70 -5.91
C GLY A 320 26.08 26.69 -4.81
N LYS A 321 26.55 25.49 -5.20
CA LYS A 321 27.02 24.48 -4.25
C LYS A 321 28.21 24.98 -3.42
N TRP A 322 29.18 25.64 -4.06
CA TRP A 322 30.32 26.25 -3.38
C TRP A 322 29.88 27.30 -2.34
N LYS A 323 28.96 28.20 -2.72
CA LYS A 323 28.39 29.17 -1.77
C LYS A 323 27.68 28.51 -0.59
N ALA A 324 27.07 27.35 -0.81
CA ALA A 324 26.34 26.61 0.19
C ALA A 324 27.22 25.67 1.04
N GLY A 325 28.53 25.54 0.75
CA GLY A 325 29.42 24.58 1.42
C GLY A 325 29.09 23.12 1.11
N MET A 326 28.44 22.84 -0.03
CA MET A 326 27.96 21.51 -0.42
C MET A 326 28.88 20.82 -1.44
N GLU A 327 30.11 21.30 -1.62
CA GLU A 327 31.03 20.85 -2.66
C GLU A 327 31.92 19.66 -2.26
N CYS A 328 31.98 19.29 -0.98
CA CYS A 328 32.81 18.20 -0.48
C CYS A 328 32.07 16.85 -0.42
N VAL A 329 32.49 15.89 -1.26
CA VAL A 329 31.91 14.53 -1.35
C VAL A 329 32.14 13.74 -0.07
N ARG A 330 33.35 13.84 0.52
CA ARG A 330 33.67 13.18 1.80
C ARG A 330 32.69 13.60 2.90
N THR A 331 32.45 14.90 3.00
CA THR A 331 31.53 15.47 4.00
C THR A 331 30.12 14.91 3.84
N GLU A 332 29.59 14.81 2.60
CA GLU A 332 28.25 14.22 2.37
C GLU A 332 28.15 12.78 2.88
N ILE A 333 29.15 11.96 2.56
CA ILE A 333 29.20 10.54 2.94
C ILE A 333 29.24 10.40 4.47
N GLU A 334 30.14 11.14 5.13
CA GLU A 334 30.29 11.08 6.58
C GLU A 334 29.05 11.62 7.31
N GLU A 335 28.43 12.69 6.81
CA GLU A 335 27.17 13.23 7.35
C GLU A 335 26.05 12.19 7.27
N ALA A 336 25.89 11.52 6.13
CA ALA A 336 24.85 10.53 5.93
C ALA A 336 25.03 9.31 6.83
N ILE A 337 26.25 8.79 6.97
CA ILE A 337 26.53 7.66 7.88
C ILE A 337 26.34 8.08 9.34
N ARG A 338 26.77 9.30 9.72
CA ARG A 338 26.56 9.85 11.06
C ARG A 338 25.08 9.94 11.40
N PHE A 339 24.25 10.43 10.47
CA PHE A 339 22.80 10.44 10.62
C PHE A 339 22.26 9.03 10.89
N VAL A 340 22.67 8.01 10.12
CA VAL A 340 22.23 6.64 10.37
C VAL A 340 22.66 6.16 11.76
N ASN A 341 23.91 6.40 12.16
CA ASN A 341 24.40 6.02 13.49
C ASN A 341 23.59 6.68 14.61
N GLU A 342 23.30 7.97 14.50
CA GLU A 342 22.50 8.72 15.48
C GLU A 342 21.05 8.26 15.54
N LYS A 343 20.45 7.93 14.38
CA LYS A 343 19.04 7.58 14.29
C LYS A 343 18.75 6.09 14.47
N THR A 344 19.77 5.23 14.56
CA THR A 344 19.60 3.79 14.75
C THR A 344 19.58 3.43 16.24
N PRO A 345 18.43 3.02 16.83
CA PRO A 345 18.39 2.59 18.22
C PRO A 345 19.19 1.30 18.44
N LYS A 346 19.75 1.10 19.65
CA LYS A 346 20.55 -0.09 20.01
C LYS A 346 19.88 -1.43 19.67
N ASN A 347 18.56 -1.52 19.81
CA ASN A 347 17.77 -2.75 19.58
C ASN A 347 17.22 -2.86 18.15
N CYS A 348 17.70 -2.03 17.22
CA CYS A 348 17.34 -2.03 15.81
C CYS A 348 18.60 -2.19 14.97
N LYS A 349 18.49 -2.88 13.84
CA LYS A 349 19.56 -2.99 12.83
C LYS A 349 19.19 -2.15 11.61
N SER A 350 20.03 -1.18 11.25
CA SER A 350 19.85 -0.41 10.03
C SER A 350 20.53 -1.11 8.86
N ILE A 351 19.81 -1.23 7.76
CA ILE A 351 20.27 -1.83 6.50
C ILE A 351 20.26 -0.72 5.44
N ILE A 352 21.43 -0.32 4.99
CA ILE A 352 21.60 0.60 3.86
C ILE A 352 21.58 -0.26 2.60
N VAL A 353 20.51 -0.13 1.82
CA VAL A 353 20.30 -0.90 0.59
C VAL A 353 21.02 -0.22 -0.56
N SER A 354 21.86 -0.94 -1.31
CA SER A 354 22.56 -0.36 -2.47
C SER A 354 21.56 0.26 -3.45
N SER A 355 21.63 1.58 -3.59
CA SER A 355 20.71 2.38 -4.42
C SER A 355 21.47 3.18 -5.48
N ASN A 356 20.78 3.74 -6.48
CA ASN A 356 21.48 4.41 -7.58
C ASN A 356 22.19 5.70 -7.14
N HIS A 357 21.68 6.41 -6.13
CA HIS A 357 22.37 7.58 -5.58
C HIS A 357 23.58 7.18 -4.73
N ASP A 358 23.49 6.08 -3.96
CA ASP A 358 24.65 5.57 -3.21
C ASP A 358 25.78 5.14 -4.16
N ARG A 359 25.41 4.49 -5.29
CA ARG A 359 26.35 4.09 -6.35
C ARG A 359 26.85 5.26 -7.20
N ALA A 360 26.34 6.48 -7.03
CA ALA A 360 26.82 7.64 -7.79
C ALA A 360 28.29 7.96 -7.49
N LEU A 361 28.81 7.57 -6.31
CA LEU A 361 30.24 7.66 -6.00
C LEU A 361 31.09 6.81 -6.96
N SER A 362 30.64 5.60 -7.30
CA SER A 362 31.30 4.75 -8.31
C SER A 362 31.37 5.42 -9.67
N ARG A 363 30.31 6.14 -10.04
CA ARG A 363 30.25 6.86 -11.31
C ARG A 363 31.19 8.07 -11.30
N TRP A 364 31.17 8.84 -10.22
CA TRP A 364 32.04 10.00 -10.05
C TRP A 364 33.53 9.62 -10.12
N LEU A 365 33.95 8.51 -9.52
CA LEU A 365 35.32 8.00 -9.62
C LEU A 365 35.74 7.60 -11.05
N LYS A 366 34.79 7.32 -11.95
CA LYS A 366 35.09 6.97 -13.35
C LYS A 366 35.08 8.19 -14.27
N GLU A 367 34.21 9.15 -14.00
CA GLU A 367 33.90 10.25 -14.92
C GLU A 367 34.56 11.58 -14.53
N ALA A 368 34.88 11.81 -13.25
CA ALA A 368 35.35 13.10 -12.80
C ALA A 368 36.82 13.38 -13.16
N ASP A 369 37.09 14.61 -13.61
CA ASP A 369 38.45 15.13 -13.69
C ASP A 369 38.85 15.74 -12.34
N PHE A 370 39.44 14.92 -11.47
CA PHE A 370 39.85 15.32 -10.12
C PHE A 370 40.85 16.48 -10.10
N LYS A 371 41.58 16.75 -11.21
CA LYS A 371 42.52 17.88 -11.31
C LYS A 371 41.80 19.23 -11.34
N LYS A 372 40.53 19.22 -11.76
CA LYS A 372 39.65 20.39 -11.80
C LYS A 372 38.78 20.52 -10.54
N ASP A 373 38.93 19.61 -9.58
CA ASP A 373 38.15 19.58 -8.35
C ASP A 373 39.07 19.56 -7.11
N PRO A 374 39.78 20.67 -6.82
CA PRO A 374 40.77 20.71 -5.75
C PRO A 374 40.19 20.39 -4.37
N VAL A 375 38.89 20.65 -4.15
CA VAL A 375 38.21 20.33 -2.89
C VAL A 375 38.14 18.82 -2.66
N ASN A 376 37.90 18.04 -3.72
CA ASN A 376 37.76 16.59 -3.60
C ASN A 376 39.00 15.81 -4.05
N LEU A 377 40.04 16.48 -4.56
CA LEU A 377 41.24 15.85 -5.12
C LEU A 377 41.86 14.82 -4.18
N GLY A 378 42.09 15.18 -2.92
CA GLY A 378 42.71 14.26 -1.95
C GLY A 378 41.84 13.02 -1.66
N PHE A 379 40.53 13.25 -1.50
CA PHE A 379 39.57 12.18 -1.26
C PHE A 379 39.39 11.25 -2.47
N TYR A 380 39.37 11.83 -3.67
CA TYR A 380 39.33 11.08 -4.91
C TYR A 380 40.52 10.12 -5.01
N LEU A 381 41.74 10.63 -4.83
CA LEU A 381 42.96 9.82 -4.94
C LEU A 381 43.01 8.72 -3.88
N GLU A 382 42.59 9.02 -2.64
CA GLU A 382 42.49 8.04 -1.56
C GLU A 382 41.60 6.85 -1.95
N ILE A 383 40.35 7.11 -2.36
CA ILE A 383 39.41 6.03 -2.69
C ILE A 383 39.81 5.34 -4.00
N ALA A 384 40.25 6.08 -5.01
CA ALA A 384 40.66 5.51 -6.29
C ALA A 384 41.82 4.51 -6.11
N ALA A 385 42.80 4.83 -5.25
CA ALA A 385 43.90 3.93 -4.93
C ALA A 385 43.39 2.65 -4.24
N GLU A 386 42.45 2.76 -3.30
CA GLU A 386 41.88 1.60 -2.60
C GLU A 386 41.02 0.71 -3.52
N VAL A 387 40.27 1.31 -4.45
CA VAL A 387 39.51 0.59 -5.48
C VAL A 387 40.45 -0.13 -6.44
N ALA A 388 41.50 0.56 -6.94
CA ALA A 388 42.47 -0.02 -7.87
C ALA A 388 43.18 -1.24 -7.29
N LYS A 389 43.55 -1.21 -5.99
CA LYS A 389 44.16 -2.35 -5.29
C LYS A 389 43.24 -3.58 -5.19
N ARG A 390 41.91 -3.39 -5.27
CA ARG A 390 40.89 -4.44 -5.08
C ARG A 390 40.19 -4.87 -6.36
N ALA A 391 40.48 -4.18 -7.46
CA ALA A 391 40.00 -4.56 -8.78
C ALA A 391 40.59 -5.92 -9.17
N ARG A 392 39.73 -6.83 -9.62
CA ARG A 392 40.10 -8.23 -9.86
C ARG A 392 39.20 -8.86 -10.92
N MET A 393 39.68 -9.93 -11.56
CA MET A 393 38.87 -10.72 -12.48
C MET A 393 37.92 -11.62 -11.69
N SER A 394 36.64 -11.59 -12.04
CA SER A 394 35.60 -12.53 -11.61
C SER A 394 35.13 -13.37 -12.79
N GLU A 395 34.26 -14.35 -12.54
CA GLU A 395 33.58 -15.13 -13.59
C GLU A 395 32.77 -14.25 -14.56
N SER A 396 32.31 -13.07 -14.09
CA SER A 396 31.50 -12.12 -14.86
C SER A 396 32.29 -10.94 -15.45
N GLY A 397 33.61 -10.99 -15.38
CA GLY A 397 34.51 -9.91 -15.80
C GLY A 397 35.14 -9.16 -14.62
N ILE A 398 35.62 -7.93 -14.85
CA ILE A 398 36.29 -7.15 -13.80
C ILE A 398 35.30 -6.70 -12.74
N GLU A 399 35.57 -7.07 -11.48
CA GLU A 399 34.85 -6.62 -10.31
C GLU A 399 35.74 -5.76 -9.41
N TYR A 400 35.10 -4.88 -8.64
CA TYR A 400 35.72 -4.08 -7.59
C TYR A 400 34.67 -3.76 -6.53
N ASP A 401 35.11 -3.45 -5.32
CA ASP A 401 34.21 -3.20 -4.20
C ASP A 401 33.49 -1.86 -4.37
N ASP A 402 32.22 -1.78 -3.97
CA ASP A 402 31.45 -0.53 -3.99
C ASP A 402 32.22 0.56 -3.18
N PRO A 403 32.61 1.69 -3.79
CA PRO A 403 33.48 2.67 -3.15
C PRO A 403 32.86 3.32 -1.90
N PHE A 404 31.53 3.46 -1.85
CA PHE A 404 30.86 4.04 -0.68
C PHE A 404 30.93 3.05 0.48
N ILE A 405 30.63 1.78 0.21
CA ILE A 405 30.73 0.71 1.22
C ILE A 405 32.19 0.50 1.65
N LEU A 406 33.13 0.51 0.69
CA LEU A 406 34.56 0.36 0.93
C LEU A 406 35.06 1.45 1.89
N TYR A 407 34.80 2.72 1.57
CA TYR A 407 35.21 3.85 2.40
C TYR A 407 34.58 3.78 3.80
N ALA A 408 33.27 3.49 3.90
CA ALA A 408 32.58 3.36 5.17
C ALA A 408 33.19 2.27 6.07
N ARG A 409 33.61 1.14 5.47
CA ARG A 409 34.23 0.01 6.18
C ARG A 409 35.67 0.31 6.58
N THR A 410 36.50 0.83 5.68
CA THR A 410 37.92 1.12 5.95
C THR A 410 38.10 2.17 7.04
N GLN A 411 37.26 3.21 7.00
CA GLN A 411 37.26 4.28 8.00
C GLN A 411 36.43 3.95 9.25
N LYS A 412 35.82 2.75 9.32
CA LYS A 412 34.99 2.28 10.45
C LYS A 412 33.89 3.29 10.86
N LEU A 413 33.27 3.93 9.86
CA LEU A 413 32.31 5.01 10.09
C LEU A 413 30.97 4.48 10.64
N ALA A 414 30.56 3.28 10.23
CA ALA A 414 29.26 2.72 10.59
C ALA A 414 29.29 2.02 11.96
N ALA A 415 28.26 2.26 12.77
CA ALA A 415 28.07 1.57 14.05
C ALA A 415 27.84 0.06 13.85
N LYS A 416 28.06 -0.75 14.90
CA LYS A 416 27.96 -2.22 14.84
C LYS A 416 26.60 -2.75 14.37
N ASN A 417 25.54 -1.99 14.57
CA ASN A 417 24.16 -2.32 14.17
C ASN A 417 23.74 -1.65 12.84
N VAL A 418 24.69 -1.12 12.08
CA VAL A 418 24.49 -0.60 10.71
C VAL A 418 25.17 -1.55 9.74
N GLN A 419 24.42 -2.04 8.75
CA GLN A 419 24.90 -2.95 7.72
C GLN A 419 24.65 -2.35 6.34
N PHE A 420 25.66 -2.42 5.48
CA PHE A 420 25.51 -2.17 4.05
C PHE A 420 25.12 -3.45 3.34
N LEU A 421 24.11 -3.39 2.49
CA LEU A 421 23.71 -4.48 1.62
C LEU A 421 24.21 -4.19 0.20
N GLU A 422 25.15 -5.00 -0.26
CA GLU A 422 25.77 -4.87 -1.58
C GLU A 422 24.76 -5.14 -2.70
N GLN A 423 25.03 -4.61 -3.88
CA GLN A 423 24.18 -4.80 -5.06
C GLN A 423 24.00 -6.30 -5.36
N GLY A 424 22.75 -6.70 -5.62
CA GLY A 424 22.39 -8.09 -5.92
C GLY A 424 22.31 -9.01 -4.71
N LYS A 425 22.59 -8.54 -3.48
CA LYS A 425 22.39 -9.35 -2.27
C LYS A 425 20.93 -9.28 -1.81
N SER A 426 20.36 -10.46 -1.56
CA SER A 426 19.00 -10.63 -1.04
C SER A 426 18.95 -10.40 0.48
N PHE A 427 17.84 -9.84 0.95
CA PHE A 427 17.51 -9.76 2.37
C PHE A 427 16.02 -10.02 2.57
N VAL A 428 15.66 -11.20 3.06
CA VAL A 428 14.25 -11.64 3.17
C VAL A 428 13.75 -11.58 4.62
N LEU A 429 12.60 -10.95 4.84
CA LEU A 429 11.86 -10.96 6.11
C LEU A 429 10.42 -11.45 5.89
N ALA A 430 10.06 -12.58 6.50
CA ALA A 430 8.72 -13.18 6.39
C ALA A 430 8.21 -13.23 4.93
N ASP A 431 9.02 -13.85 4.06
CA ASP A 431 8.78 -14.03 2.62
C ASP A 431 8.70 -12.74 1.80
N VAL A 432 9.28 -11.64 2.30
CA VAL A 432 9.38 -10.36 1.60
C VAL A 432 10.84 -9.99 1.38
N GLU A 433 11.21 -9.75 0.13
CA GLU A 433 12.52 -9.26 -0.31
C GLU A 433 12.67 -7.75 -0.07
N TYR A 434 13.82 -7.35 0.48
CA TYR A 434 14.20 -5.96 0.79
C TYR A 434 15.52 -5.52 0.15
N GLY A 435 16.25 -6.42 -0.52
CA GLY A 435 17.53 -6.12 -1.16
C GLY A 435 17.43 -5.37 -2.47
N LEU A 436 16.22 -5.11 -2.95
CA LEU A 436 15.98 -4.40 -4.21
C LEU A 436 15.65 -2.94 -3.93
N HIS A 437 16.54 -2.02 -4.32
CA HIS A 437 16.21 -0.60 -4.35
C HIS A 437 15.09 -0.30 -5.36
N GLY A 438 15.17 -0.90 -6.55
CA GLY A 438 14.11 -0.83 -7.57
C GLY A 438 14.49 -0.05 -8.82
N ASP A 439 15.75 0.39 -8.96
CA ASP A 439 16.27 1.00 -10.18
C ASP A 439 16.53 -0.03 -11.30
N HIS A 440 16.91 -1.24 -10.90
CA HIS A 440 17.02 -2.39 -11.79
C HIS A 440 15.79 -3.30 -11.72
N GLY A 441 15.31 -3.71 -12.89
CA GLY A 441 14.24 -4.67 -13.09
C GLY A 441 14.75 -6.00 -13.65
N PRO A 442 13.84 -6.94 -13.93
CA PRO A 442 14.20 -8.23 -14.53
C PRO A 442 14.99 -8.05 -15.83
N ASN A 443 16.00 -8.89 -16.03
CA ASN A 443 16.84 -8.94 -17.24
C ASN A 443 17.51 -7.59 -17.59
N GLY A 444 17.87 -6.78 -16.60
CA GLY A 444 18.56 -5.50 -16.81
C GLY A 444 17.66 -4.35 -17.27
N SER A 445 16.34 -4.56 -17.36
CA SER A 445 15.38 -3.49 -17.62
C SER A 445 15.33 -2.47 -16.48
N ARG A 446 14.68 -1.32 -16.70
CA ARG A 446 14.40 -0.37 -15.60
C ARG A 446 13.40 -0.99 -14.63
N GLY A 447 13.68 -0.90 -13.33
CA GLY A 447 12.78 -1.42 -12.30
C GLY A 447 11.50 -0.60 -12.16
N THR A 448 10.39 -1.29 -11.91
CA THR A 448 9.08 -0.68 -11.62
C THR A 448 8.36 -1.52 -10.56
N THR A 449 7.42 -0.95 -9.82
CA THR A 449 6.61 -1.73 -8.86
C THR A 449 5.88 -2.88 -9.58
N LYS A 450 5.43 -2.66 -10.82
CA LYS A 450 4.72 -3.65 -11.62
C LYS A 450 5.59 -4.82 -12.07
N ASN A 451 6.78 -4.58 -12.64
CA ASN A 451 7.63 -5.71 -13.07
C ASN A 451 8.25 -6.46 -11.88
N LEU A 452 8.47 -5.78 -10.75
CA LEU A 452 8.92 -6.39 -9.51
C LEU A 452 7.79 -7.09 -8.73
N SER A 453 6.51 -6.88 -9.09
CA SER A 453 5.41 -7.67 -8.51
C SER A 453 5.31 -9.08 -9.10
N THR A 454 5.95 -9.33 -10.24
CA THR A 454 5.85 -10.58 -11.00
C THR A 454 7.07 -11.49 -10.89
N ILE A 455 8.04 -11.19 -10.00
CA ILE A 455 9.29 -11.96 -9.87
C ILE A 455 9.16 -13.21 -8.95
N GLY A 456 7.94 -13.59 -8.59
CA GLY A 456 7.67 -14.80 -7.79
C GLY A 456 7.85 -14.65 -6.27
N ILE A 457 8.34 -13.50 -5.77
CA ILE A 457 8.43 -13.18 -4.35
C ILE A 457 7.77 -11.82 -4.06
N LYS A 458 7.33 -11.60 -2.82
CA LYS A 458 6.87 -10.29 -2.37
C LYS A 458 8.08 -9.36 -2.23
N VAL A 459 7.92 -8.09 -2.58
CA VAL A 459 9.01 -7.11 -2.60
C VAL A 459 8.60 -5.85 -1.84
N THR A 460 9.50 -5.30 -1.04
CA THR A 460 9.43 -3.90 -0.59
C THR A 460 10.62 -3.16 -1.18
N LYS A 461 10.38 -2.01 -1.82
CA LYS A 461 11.42 -1.25 -2.55
C LYS A 461 11.29 0.27 -2.34
N GLY A 462 12.29 1.01 -2.81
CA GLY A 462 12.28 2.48 -2.97
C GLY A 462 12.23 2.89 -4.45
N HIS A 463 13.13 3.78 -4.84
CA HIS A 463 13.45 4.28 -6.19
C HIS A 463 12.43 5.21 -6.85
N ASN A 464 11.15 4.84 -6.84
CA ASN A 464 10.14 5.54 -7.66
C ASN A 464 9.65 6.83 -7.00
N HIS A 465 10.03 7.10 -5.74
CA HIS A 465 9.50 8.17 -4.88
C HIS A 465 7.97 8.22 -4.72
N THR A 466 7.29 7.21 -5.27
CA THR A 466 5.85 7.12 -5.43
C THR A 466 5.38 5.92 -4.64
N ALA A 467 4.60 6.19 -3.59
CA ALA A 467 3.94 5.13 -2.84
C ALA A 467 2.98 4.36 -3.75
N GLU A 468 3.13 3.04 -3.78
CA GLU A 468 2.35 2.18 -4.67
C GLU A 468 2.24 0.75 -4.10
N ILE A 469 1.09 0.10 -4.30
CA ILE A 469 0.89 -1.32 -4.02
C ILE A 469 0.39 -2.00 -5.29
N VAL A 470 1.23 -2.86 -5.86
CA VAL A 470 0.90 -3.74 -6.98
C VAL A 470 1.15 -5.18 -6.54
N ASP A 471 0.08 -5.93 -6.32
CA ASP A 471 0.14 -7.32 -5.83
C ASP A 471 0.99 -7.45 -4.54
N GLY A 472 2.04 -8.25 -4.60
CA GLY A 472 3.01 -8.44 -3.52
C GLY A 472 4.12 -7.38 -3.45
N CYS A 473 4.17 -6.40 -4.36
CA CYS A 473 5.19 -5.36 -4.39
C CYS A 473 4.69 -4.05 -3.76
N TYR A 474 5.43 -3.55 -2.78
CA TYR A 474 5.16 -2.30 -2.06
C TYR A 474 6.30 -1.33 -2.35
N SER A 475 6.00 -0.18 -2.94
CA SER A 475 6.96 0.90 -3.15
C SER A 475 6.81 1.94 -2.05
N ALA A 476 7.90 2.28 -1.37
CA ALA A 476 7.96 3.44 -0.50
C ALA A 476 7.90 4.75 -1.33
N GLY A 477 7.69 5.87 -0.64
CA GLY A 477 7.79 7.20 -1.23
C GLY A 477 9.22 7.74 -1.15
N LYS A 478 9.34 9.04 -0.86
CA LYS A 478 10.62 9.71 -0.56
C LYS A 478 10.59 10.38 0.81
N SER A 479 11.73 10.81 1.35
CA SER A 479 11.80 11.51 2.63
C SER A 479 12.05 13.02 2.49
N THR A 480 12.07 13.51 1.25
CA THR A 480 12.44 14.89 0.89
C THR A 480 11.26 15.71 0.40
N GLY A 481 11.51 17.02 0.21
CA GLY A 481 10.61 17.93 -0.51
C GLY A 481 10.64 17.67 -2.01
N MET A 482 10.24 18.65 -2.81
CA MET A 482 10.37 18.57 -4.27
C MET A 482 11.86 18.43 -4.64
N LEU A 483 12.19 17.41 -5.44
CA LEU A 483 13.54 17.23 -5.97
C LEU A 483 13.71 18.05 -7.25
N GLU A 484 14.95 18.36 -7.61
CA GLU A 484 15.27 19.28 -8.71
C GLU A 484 14.64 18.90 -10.05
N TYR A 485 14.69 17.61 -10.43
CA TYR A 485 14.12 17.13 -11.69
C TYR A 485 12.57 17.12 -11.70
N GLU A 486 11.93 17.38 -10.56
CA GLU A 486 10.48 17.55 -10.45
C GLU A 486 10.05 19.00 -10.69
N ALA A 487 11.00 19.94 -10.68
CA ALA A 487 10.71 21.35 -10.89
C ALA A 487 10.02 21.56 -12.25
N GLY A 488 8.90 22.29 -12.25
CA GLY A 488 8.15 22.56 -13.48
C GLY A 488 7.13 21.47 -13.87
N GLY A 489 7.12 20.29 -13.23
CA GLY A 489 6.25 19.18 -13.60
C GLY A 489 5.25 18.72 -12.52
N PRO A 490 4.10 18.11 -12.90
CA PRO A 490 3.23 17.43 -11.93
C PRO A 490 3.95 16.22 -11.31
N SER A 491 3.64 15.88 -10.06
CA SER A 491 4.33 14.80 -9.32
C SER A 491 3.36 13.87 -8.59
N SER A 492 3.65 12.57 -8.63
CA SER A 492 2.98 11.52 -7.84
C SER A 492 3.71 11.22 -6.53
N HIS A 493 4.80 11.93 -6.24
CA HIS A 493 5.68 11.59 -5.13
C HIS A 493 5.04 11.95 -3.79
N SER A 494 5.32 11.13 -2.78
CA SER A 494 4.77 11.31 -1.44
C SER A 494 5.82 11.03 -0.38
N ASN A 495 5.68 11.68 0.77
CA ASN A 495 6.44 11.26 1.94
C ASN A 495 5.79 10.03 2.55
N ALA A 496 6.37 8.86 2.30
CA ALA A 496 5.78 7.60 2.71
C ALA A 496 6.80 6.51 3.06
N HIS A 497 6.49 5.71 4.07
CA HIS A 497 7.30 4.58 4.53
C HIS A 497 6.50 3.28 4.44
N VAL A 498 7.16 2.15 4.22
CA VAL A 498 6.52 0.83 4.26
C VAL A 498 6.83 0.17 5.60
N ILE A 499 5.78 -0.24 6.31
CA ILE A 499 5.89 -0.92 7.59
C ILE A 499 5.61 -2.41 7.37
N GLN A 500 6.46 -3.29 7.91
CA GLN A 500 6.13 -4.71 8.05
C GLN A 500 5.91 -5.05 9.51
N TYR A 501 4.66 -5.39 9.84
CA TYR A 501 4.26 -5.75 11.19
C TYR A 501 4.75 -7.14 11.58
N ALA A 502 4.65 -7.46 12.88
CA ALA A 502 5.12 -8.73 13.45
C ALA A 502 4.43 -9.98 12.86
N ASN A 503 3.24 -9.84 12.26
CA ASN A 503 2.52 -10.91 11.58
C ASN A 503 2.94 -11.06 10.09
N GLY A 504 4.01 -10.38 9.66
CA GLY A 504 4.53 -10.41 8.29
C GLY A 504 3.75 -9.56 7.28
N LYS A 505 2.62 -8.95 7.69
CA LYS A 505 1.81 -8.10 6.81
C LYS A 505 2.37 -6.69 6.73
N ARG A 506 2.03 -5.98 5.65
CA ARG A 506 2.56 -4.65 5.33
C ARG A 506 1.46 -3.59 5.18
N ALA A 507 1.83 -2.35 5.47
CA ALA A 507 1.04 -1.13 5.25
C ALA A 507 1.98 0.01 4.82
N ILE A 508 1.44 0.98 4.08
CA ILE A 508 2.16 2.22 3.73
C ILE A 508 1.69 3.32 4.68
N PHE A 509 2.64 4.03 5.29
CA PHE A 509 2.38 5.17 6.16
C PHE A 509 2.76 6.45 5.42
N PHE A 510 1.76 7.26 5.09
CA PHE A 510 1.97 8.60 4.55
C PHE A 510 2.25 9.58 5.68
N ILE A 511 3.27 10.41 5.51
CA ILE A 511 3.68 11.44 6.46
C ILE A 511 3.18 12.79 5.94
N ILE A 512 2.32 13.44 6.70
CA ILE A 512 1.76 14.75 6.39
C ILE A 512 1.94 15.63 7.62
N ASN A 513 2.68 16.73 7.47
CA ASN A 513 2.95 17.70 8.53
C ASN A 513 3.48 17.04 9.82
N GLY A 514 4.41 16.10 9.67
CA GLY A 514 5.06 15.40 10.78
C GLY A 514 4.20 14.34 11.48
N ARG A 515 3.07 13.96 10.90
CA ARG A 515 2.15 12.94 11.42
C ARG A 515 1.85 11.88 10.38
N TYR A 516 1.45 10.69 10.83
CA TYR A 516 1.06 9.56 9.98
C TYR A 516 -0.26 8.89 10.42
N CYS A 517 -0.86 9.46 11.47
CA CYS A 517 -2.14 9.08 12.02
C CYS A 517 -2.73 10.27 12.80
N LEU A 518 -4.01 10.17 13.15
CA LEU A 518 -4.63 11.12 14.08
C LEU A 518 -4.00 11.00 15.47
N ASN A 519 -3.73 12.14 16.12
CA ASN A 519 -3.17 12.19 17.48
C ASN A 519 -4.02 11.35 18.44
N ARG A 520 -3.47 10.22 18.90
CA ARG A 520 -4.09 9.39 19.92
C ARG A 520 -3.90 10.07 21.28
N ARG A 521 -4.86 10.90 21.72
CA ARG A 521 -4.93 11.26 23.15
C ARG A 521 -5.02 9.94 23.92
N HIS A 522 -3.99 9.63 24.70
CA HIS A 522 -3.78 8.38 25.45
C HIS A 522 -5.07 7.70 25.91
N ALA A 523 -5.62 6.80 25.09
CA ALA A 523 -6.82 6.01 25.40
C ALA A 523 -6.53 4.83 26.36
N LEU A 524 -5.30 4.70 26.85
CA LEU A 524 -4.87 3.63 27.76
C LEU A 524 -4.63 4.11 29.21
N ALA A 525 -4.86 5.39 29.53
CA ALA A 525 -4.73 5.91 30.89
C ALA A 525 -6.01 5.75 31.76
N LYS A 526 -7.07 5.11 31.25
CA LYS A 526 -8.36 4.97 31.97
C LYS A 526 -8.82 3.53 32.26
N LYS A 527 -7.95 2.52 32.16
CA LYS A 527 -8.24 1.14 32.60
C LYS A 527 -7.19 0.57 33.55
N GLY A 528 -6.64 1.43 34.40
CA GLY A 528 -5.77 1.08 35.51
C GLY A 528 -6.23 1.80 36.77
N LYS A 529 -7.46 1.51 37.20
CA LYS A 529 -7.95 1.57 38.59
C LYS A 529 -8.98 0.47 38.73
#